data_AF-A0A964AT44-F1
#
_entry.id   AF-A0A964AT44-F1
#
_cell.length_a   1.000
_cell.length_b   1.000
_cell.length_c   1.000
_cell.angle_alpha   90.00
_cell.angle_beta   90.00
_cell.angle_gamma   90.00
#
_symmetry.space_group_name_H-M   'P 1'
#
loop_
_entity.id
_entity.type
_entity.pdbx_description
1 polymer ?
#
loop_
_entity_poly.entity_id
_entity_poly.type
_entity_poly.pdbx_seq_one_letter_code
_entity_poly.pdbx_strand_id
1 'polypeptide(L)'
;MRRPLLGLLILGIAGCYPYEDYLADENAATCDWWQRCDMLGPLGYDDVDDCVSEAEGWDAQDPPDCEVYDAGAAKDCVEGLQQMACGEETPEYPAACAQACSAAE
;
A
#
# COMPACT_ATOMS: atom_id res chain seq x y z
N MET A 1 8.13 31.22 -38.82
CA MET A 1 8.02 29.88 -38.22
C MET A 1 8.59 29.96 -36.80
N ARG A 2 7.75 30.01 -35.77
CA ARG A 2 8.16 30.00 -34.35
C ARG A 2 7.55 28.76 -33.72
N ARG A 3 8.39 27.79 -33.36
CA ARG A 3 8.00 26.54 -32.68
C ARG A 3 7.70 26.85 -31.21
N PRO A 4 6.54 26.42 -30.67
CA PRO A 4 6.26 26.55 -29.25
C PRO A 4 7.07 25.51 -28.47
N LEU A 5 7.82 25.96 -27.47
CA LEU A 5 8.37 25.11 -26.42
C LEU A 5 7.19 24.63 -25.57
N LEU A 6 6.72 23.41 -25.82
CA LEU A 6 5.98 22.62 -24.83
C LEU A 6 6.99 22.24 -23.73
N GLY A 7 7.22 23.17 -22.80
CA GLY A 7 7.87 22.87 -21.54
C GLY A 7 6.89 22.11 -20.68
N LEU A 8 7.11 20.79 -20.56
CA LEU A 8 6.54 19.96 -19.51
C LEU A 8 6.75 20.68 -18.17
N LEU A 9 5.66 21.16 -17.60
CA LEU A 9 5.59 21.59 -16.21
C LEU A 9 4.59 20.67 -15.51
N ILE A 10 4.94 19.38 -15.42
CA ILE A 10 4.30 18.44 -14.49
C ILE A 10 4.95 18.72 -13.13
N LEU A 11 4.51 19.82 -12.51
CA LEU A 11 5.00 20.28 -11.22
C LEU A 11 4.00 19.80 -10.15
N GLY A 12 4.35 18.72 -9.47
CA GLY A 12 4.02 18.48 -8.06
C GLY A 12 2.56 18.20 -7.68
N ILE A 13 2.00 17.05 -8.10
CA ILE A 13 0.90 16.39 -7.38
C ILE A 13 1.40 15.13 -6.64
N ALA A 14 2.68 15.11 -6.30
CA ALA A 14 3.25 14.15 -5.38
C ALA A 14 3.24 14.79 -3.99
N GLY A 15 2.39 14.31 -3.08
CA GLY A 15 2.55 14.67 -1.66
C GLY A 15 1.29 14.85 -0.79
N CYS A 16 0.08 14.51 -1.24
CA CYS A 16 -1.10 14.51 -0.35
C CYS A 16 -1.81 13.16 -0.30
N TYR A 17 -1.05 12.05 -0.27
CA TYR A 17 -1.64 10.78 0.11
C TYR A 17 -1.28 10.54 1.58
N PRO A 18 -2.18 10.80 2.53
CA PRO A 18 -1.83 10.74 3.95
C PRO A 18 -1.54 9.30 4.36
N TYR A 19 -0.72 9.15 5.40
CA TYR A 19 -0.32 7.84 5.91
C TYR A 19 -1.50 6.99 6.40
N GLU A 20 -2.52 7.62 7.00
CA GLU A 20 -3.74 6.93 7.43
C GLU A 20 -4.51 6.33 6.25
N ASP A 21 -4.62 7.05 5.13
CA ASP A 21 -5.26 6.53 3.91
C ASP A 21 -4.43 5.38 3.31
N TYR A 22 -3.10 5.46 3.37
CA TYR A 22 -2.21 4.38 2.94
C TYR A 22 -2.44 3.09 3.74
N LEU A 23 -2.46 3.17 5.08
CA LEU A 23 -2.67 1.99 5.92
C LEU A 23 -4.02 1.33 5.64
N ALA A 24 -5.08 2.13 5.54
CA ALA A 24 -6.42 1.63 5.23
C ALA A 24 -6.46 0.93 3.86
N ASP A 25 -5.91 1.56 2.83
CA ASP A 25 -5.90 1.01 1.47
C ASP A 25 -4.97 -0.21 1.32
N GLU A 26 -3.80 -0.23 1.99
CA GLU A 26 -2.88 -1.37 2.00
C GLU A 26 -3.51 -2.59 2.67
N ASN A 27 -4.14 -2.39 3.83
CA ASN A 27 -4.84 -3.44 4.56
C ASN A 27 -5.99 -4.01 3.72
N ALA A 28 -6.80 -3.14 3.12
CA ALA A 28 -7.89 -3.54 2.23
C ALA A 28 -7.38 -4.33 1.02
N ALA A 29 -6.33 -3.86 0.35
CA ALA A 29 -5.76 -4.53 -0.81
C ALA A 29 -5.16 -5.91 -0.45
N THR A 30 -4.51 -6.01 0.70
CA THR A 30 -3.94 -7.27 1.21
C THR A 30 -5.04 -8.28 1.54
N CYS A 31 -6.07 -7.86 2.29
CA CYS A 31 -7.19 -8.74 2.65
C CYS A 31 -8.00 -9.19 1.43
N ASP A 32 -8.22 -8.31 0.46
CA ASP A 32 -8.86 -8.66 -0.82
C ASP A 32 -8.02 -9.69 -1.60
N TRP A 33 -6.69 -9.53 -1.62
CA TRP A 33 -5.80 -10.53 -2.21
C TRP A 33 -5.92 -11.89 -1.52
N TRP A 34 -5.92 -11.94 -0.18
CA TRP A 34 -6.15 -13.18 0.57
C TRP A 34 -7.50 -13.82 0.28
N GLN A 35 -8.56 -13.03 0.13
CA GLN A 35 -9.87 -13.55 -0.26
C GLN A 35 -9.83 -14.20 -1.64
N ARG A 36 -9.23 -13.54 -2.64
CA ARG A 36 -9.10 -14.08 -4.01
C ARG A 36 -8.33 -15.39 -4.04
N CYS A 37 -7.42 -15.59 -3.09
CA CYS A 37 -6.62 -16.80 -2.97
C CYS A 37 -7.21 -17.83 -1.99
N ASP A 38 -8.46 -17.65 -1.54
CA ASP A 38 -9.16 -18.51 -0.57
C ASP A 38 -8.36 -18.73 0.74
N MET A 39 -7.59 -17.73 1.16
CA MET A 39 -6.69 -17.82 2.32
C MET A 39 -7.26 -17.21 3.62
N LEU A 40 -8.39 -16.48 3.57
CA LEU A 40 -8.98 -15.87 4.77
C LEU A 40 -9.31 -16.88 5.87
N GLY A 41 -10.06 -17.94 5.54
CA GLY A 41 -10.44 -18.97 6.51
C GLY A 41 -9.22 -19.68 7.15
N PRO A 42 -8.22 -20.13 6.37
CA PRO A 42 -6.96 -20.62 6.91
C PRO A 42 -6.19 -19.63 7.81
N LEU A 43 -6.29 -18.34 7.53
CA LEU A 43 -5.68 -17.26 8.33
C LEU A 43 -6.52 -16.89 9.56
N GLY A 44 -7.73 -17.44 9.70
CA GLY A 44 -8.61 -17.23 10.85
C GLY A 44 -9.58 -16.06 10.71
N TYR A 45 -9.74 -15.50 9.51
CA TYR A 45 -10.68 -14.43 9.22
C TYR A 45 -11.97 -14.97 8.60
N ASP A 46 -13.11 -14.41 9.02
CA ASP A 46 -14.43 -14.81 8.51
C ASP A 46 -14.70 -14.22 7.12
N ASP A 47 -14.30 -12.97 6.88
CA ASP A 47 -14.40 -12.27 5.61
C ASP A 47 -13.35 -11.15 5.48
N VAL A 48 -13.43 -10.36 4.40
CA VAL A 48 -12.49 -9.23 4.17
C VAL A 48 -12.67 -8.14 5.20
N ASP A 49 -13.90 -7.85 5.62
CA ASP A 49 -14.17 -6.77 6.58
C ASP A 49 -13.60 -7.13 7.95
N ASP A 50 -13.69 -8.40 8.36
CA ASP A 50 -13.06 -8.96 9.56
C ASP A 50 -11.52 -8.87 9.49
N CYS A 51 -10.93 -9.27 8.37
CA CYS A 51 -9.50 -9.15 8.12
C CYS A 51 -9.00 -7.69 8.21
N VAL A 52 -9.70 -6.75 7.56
CA VAL A 52 -9.34 -5.33 7.60
C VAL A 52 -9.51 -4.77 8.99
N SER A 53 -10.60 -5.09 9.69
CA SER A 53 -10.85 -4.62 11.05
C SER A 53 -9.75 -5.05 12.03
N GLU A 54 -9.27 -6.29 11.92
CA GLU A 54 -8.16 -6.80 12.72
C GLU A 54 -6.83 -6.13 12.33
N ALA A 55 -6.57 -5.93 11.03
CA ALA A 55 -5.36 -5.27 10.53
C ALA A 55 -5.30 -3.78 10.91
N GLU A 56 -6.41 -3.06 10.83
CA GLU A 56 -6.56 -1.68 11.35
C GLU A 56 -6.39 -1.65 12.88
N GLY A 57 -6.79 -2.73 13.57
CA GLY A 57 -6.63 -2.91 15.01
C GLY A 57 -5.18 -3.17 15.47
N TRP A 58 -4.26 -3.48 14.56
CA TRP A 58 -2.85 -3.69 14.89
C TRP A 58 -2.09 -2.39 15.19
N ASP A 59 -2.72 -1.23 15.02
CA ASP A 59 -2.03 0.06 15.15
C ASP A 59 -2.71 1.08 16.10
N ALA A 60 -2.43 0.94 17.40
CA ALA A 60 -2.53 2.07 18.34
C ALA A 60 -1.39 2.13 19.38
N GLN A 61 -0.37 1.27 19.30
CA GLN A 61 0.68 1.24 20.34
C GLN A 61 2.14 1.21 19.87
N ASP A 62 2.46 1.05 18.59
CA ASP A 62 3.80 1.34 18.04
C ASP A 62 3.79 1.06 16.52
N PRO A 63 3.40 2.02 15.66
CA PRO A 63 3.80 1.93 14.27
C PRO A 63 5.34 1.86 14.22
N PRO A 64 5.95 1.12 13.28
CA PRO A 64 7.39 1.22 13.07
C PRO A 64 7.74 2.71 12.91
N ASP A 65 8.83 3.18 13.52
CA ASP A 65 9.28 4.57 13.49
C ASP A 65 9.34 5.08 12.03
N CYS A 66 8.20 5.57 11.53
CA CYS A 66 8.00 5.97 10.16
C CYS A 66 8.47 7.42 10.05
N GLU A 67 9.76 7.61 10.24
CA GLU A 67 10.34 8.95 10.30
C GLU A 67 10.28 9.63 8.93
N VAL A 68 10.29 8.85 7.85
CA VAL A 68 10.13 9.31 6.47
C VAL A 68 9.05 8.51 5.76
N TYR A 69 8.03 9.23 5.27
CA TYR A 69 6.94 8.67 4.48
C TYR A 69 6.98 9.17 3.03
N ASP A 70 6.99 8.24 2.07
CA ASP A 70 6.96 8.53 0.63
C ASP A 70 5.59 8.21 0.04
N ALA A 71 4.81 9.25 -0.22
CA ALA A 71 3.46 9.16 -0.79
C ALA A 71 3.41 8.58 -2.21
N GLY A 72 4.52 8.58 -2.97
CA GLY A 72 4.62 7.95 -4.28
C GLY A 72 4.79 6.44 -4.15
N ALA A 73 5.75 6.02 -3.33
CA ALA A 73 5.99 4.61 -3.04
C ALA A 73 4.77 3.95 -2.35
N ALA A 74 4.08 4.67 -1.47
CA ALA A 74 2.82 4.24 -0.87
C ALA A 74 1.74 3.90 -1.91
N LYS A 75 1.57 4.74 -2.94
CA LYS A 75 0.62 4.48 -4.03
C LYS A 75 1.06 3.29 -4.88
N ASP A 76 2.34 3.25 -5.25
CA ASP A 76 2.89 2.16 -6.05
C ASP A 76 2.77 0.81 -5.32
N CYS A 77 2.86 0.81 -3.99
CA CYS A 77 2.61 -0.36 -3.15
C CYS A 77 1.16 -0.86 -3.29
N VAL A 78 0.16 0.00 -3.02
CA VAL A 78 -1.26 -0.36 -3.09
C VAL A 78 -1.63 -0.84 -4.51
N GLU A 79 -1.18 -0.13 -5.55
CA GLU A 79 -1.41 -0.54 -6.94
C GLU A 79 -0.76 -1.89 -7.26
N GLY A 80 0.41 -2.18 -6.68
CA GLY A 80 1.08 -3.47 -6.80
C GLY A 80 0.30 -4.60 -6.15
N LEU A 81 -0.16 -4.40 -4.91
CA LEU A 81 -0.96 -5.38 -4.15
C LEU A 81 -2.24 -5.77 -4.91
N GLN A 82 -2.95 -4.78 -5.46
CA GLN A 82 -4.19 -5.01 -6.22
C GLN A 82 -3.99 -5.87 -7.49
N GLN A 83 -2.77 -5.91 -8.02
CA GLN A 83 -2.40 -6.66 -9.23
C GLN A 83 -1.81 -8.05 -8.94
N MET A 84 -1.62 -8.40 -7.66
CA MET A 84 -1.01 -9.68 -7.29
C MET A 84 -1.89 -10.87 -7.66
N ALA A 85 -1.22 -11.98 -7.99
CA ALA A 85 -1.83 -13.27 -8.30
C ALA A 85 -1.48 -14.30 -7.21
N CYS A 86 -2.29 -15.36 -7.08
CA CYS A 86 -2.20 -16.37 -6.02
C CYS A 86 -1.06 -17.41 -6.21
N GLY A 87 0.01 -17.06 -6.91
CA GLY A 87 0.98 -18.04 -7.41
C GLY A 87 1.92 -18.66 -6.37
N GLU A 88 2.02 -18.09 -5.17
CA GLU A 88 3.05 -18.47 -4.19
C GLU A 88 2.48 -18.61 -2.77
N GLU A 89 2.94 -19.64 -2.04
CA GLU A 89 2.61 -19.91 -0.62
C GLU A 89 3.04 -18.74 0.30
N THR A 90 4.05 -17.98 -0.14
CA THR A 90 4.49 -16.73 0.46
C THR A 90 4.70 -15.71 -0.65
N PRO A 91 3.74 -14.80 -0.90
CA PRO A 91 3.88 -13.85 -1.98
C PRO A 91 5.05 -12.89 -1.71
N GLU A 92 5.82 -12.57 -2.74
CA GLU A 92 6.72 -11.43 -2.68
C GLU A 92 5.90 -10.14 -2.65
N TYR A 93 5.95 -9.41 -1.53
CA TYR A 93 5.34 -8.09 -1.43
C TYR A 93 6.01 -7.11 -2.41
N PRO A 94 5.25 -6.15 -2.98
CA PRO A 94 5.83 -5.13 -3.84
C PRO A 94 6.96 -4.37 -3.14
N ALA A 95 8.11 -4.22 -3.82
CA ALA A 95 9.27 -3.50 -3.26
C ALA A 95 8.96 -2.03 -2.89
N ALA A 96 7.91 -1.46 -3.47
CA ALA A 96 7.42 -0.13 -3.14
C ALA A 96 6.85 -0.04 -1.71
N CYS A 97 6.30 -1.12 -1.16
CA CYS A 97 5.76 -1.14 0.21
C CYS A 97 6.87 -0.89 1.26
N ALA A 98 8.05 -1.48 1.06
CA ALA A 98 9.22 -1.23 1.91
C ALA A 98 9.82 0.18 1.76
N GLN A 99 9.45 0.90 0.70
CA GLN A 99 9.89 2.28 0.43
C GLN A 99 8.86 3.31 0.89
N ALA A 100 7.61 2.91 1.12
CA ALA A 100 6.55 3.80 1.58
C ALA A 100 6.85 4.38 2.97
N CYS A 101 7.51 3.59 3.83
CA CYS A 101 7.84 3.95 5.20
C CYS A 101 9.26 3.49 5.56
N SER A 102 10.12 4.42 5.97
CA SER A 102 11.50 4.13 6.40
C SER A 102 11.94 4.94 7.62
N ALA A 103 12.95 4.44 8.33
CA ALA A 103 13.65 5.21 9.37
C ALA A 103 14.42 6.40 8.76
N ALA A 104 14.69 7.44 9.55
CA ALA A 104 15.49 8.58 9.14
C ALA A 104 16.97 8.20 9.11
N GLU A 105 17.64 8.52 7.99
CA GLU A 105 19.08 8.34 7.83
C GLU A 105 19.92 9.41 8.56
#